data_AF-A0A659Q594-F1
#
_entry.id   AF-A0A659Q594-F1
#
_cell.length_a   1.000
_cell.length_b   1.000
_cell.length_c   1.000
_cell.angle_alpha   90.00
_cell.angle_beta   90.00
_cell.angle_gamma   90.00
#
_symmetry.space_group_name_H-M   'P 1'
#
loop_
_entity.id
_entity.type
_entity.pdbx_description
1 polymer ?
#
loop_
_entity_poly.entity_id
_entity_poly.type
_entity_poly.pdbx_seq_one_letter_code
_entity_poly.pdbx_strand_id
1 'polypeptide(L)' 'VWQHFYDDNFSGEDFSTHYIVLGFRLRVAESDLRLPETQHGSYRWLTPEQLLASDNVHENSRAYFLPDAPAVGL' A
#
# COMPACT_ATOMS: atom_id res chain seq x y z
N VAL A 1 4.20 5.16 -12.54
CA VAL A 1 5.13 5.52 -11.43
C VAL A 1 4.36 6.38 -10.46
N TRP A 2 4.40 6.08 -9.17
CA TRP A 2 3.69 6.81 -8.12
C TRP A 2 4.65 7.63 -7.27
N GLN A 3 4.15 8.68 -6.65
CA GLN A 3 4.91 9.51 -5.70
C GLN A 3 4.13 9.59 -4.40
N HIS A 4 4.74 9.17 -3.30
CA HIS A 4 4.14 9.27 -1.96
C HIS A 4 4.94 10.27 -1.14
N PHE A 5 4.24 11.28 -0.63
CA PHE A 5 4.79 12.31 0.24
C PHE A 5 4.28 12.10 1.65
N TYR A 6 5.19 12.13 2.61
CA TYR A 6 4.92 12.04 4.03
C TYR A 6 5.69 13.17 4.72
N ASP A 7 5.06 13.85 5.67
CA ASP A 7 5.72 14.93 6.41
C ASP A 7 6.65 14.39 7.51
N ASP A 8 6.59 13.09 7.79
CA ASP A 8 7.41 12.37 8.77
C ASP A 8 8.36 11.35 8.12
N ASN A 9 9.18 10.70 8.95
CA ASN A 9 10.07 9.60 8.56
C ASN A 9 10.11 8.51 9.64
N PHE A 10 10.32 7.26 9.23
CA PHE A 10 10.45 6.13 10.17
C PHE A 10 11.62 6.29 11.16
N SER A 11 12.64 7.09 10.83
CA SER A 11 13.79 7.37 11.69
C SER A 11 13.67 8.67 12.49
N GLY A 12 12.53 9.38 12.43
CA GLY A 12 12.29 10.63 13.16
C GLY A 12 11.36 11.59 12.42
N GLU A 13 10.84 12.59 13.12
CA GLU A 13 9.82 13.53 12.60
C GLU A 13 10.41 14.90 12.19
N ASP A 14 11.72 15.12 12.35
CA ASP A 14 12.37 16.40 12.05
C ASP A 14 12.50 16.68 10.54
N PHE A 15 12.15 15.71 9.69
CA PHE A 15 12.20 15.81 8.24
C PHE A 15 11.18 14.89 7.56
N SER A 16 10.82 15.25 6.33
CA SER A 16 9.84 14.55 5.52
C SER A 16 10.43 13.37 4.74
N THR A 17 9.54 12.53 4.20
CA THR A 17 9.91 11.43 3.30
C THR A 17 9.18 11.53 1.97
N HIS A 18 9.92 11.40 0.86
CA HIS A 18 9.36 11.30 -0.49
C HIS A 18 9.80 9.99 -1.15
N TYR A 19 8.82 9.15 -1.51
CA TYR A 19 9.05 7.90 -2.20
C TYR A 19 8.66 7.99 -3.68
N ILE A 20 9.56 7.61 -4.58
CA ILE A 20 9.23 7.24 -5.96
C ILE A 20 8.93 5.75 -5.99
N VAL A 21 7.68 5.39 -6.25
CA VAL A 21 7.17 4.02 -6.10
C VAL A 21 6.86 3.39 -7.45
N LEU A 22 7.42 2.20 -7.67
CA LEU A 22 7.08 1.32 -8.77
C LEU A 22 6.12 0.25 -8.24
N GLY A 23 4.85 0.33 -8.64
CA GLY A 23 3.87 -0.69 -8.28
C GLY A 23 4.12 -2.00 -9.03
N PHE A 24 3.85 -3.12 -8.36
CA PHE A 24 3.80 -4.45 -8.97
C PHE A 24 2.51 -5.15 -8.54
N ARG A 25 1.89 -5.89 -9.46
CA ARG A 25 0.71 -6.71 -9.16
C ARG A 25 1.04 -8.18 -9.37
N LEU A 26 0.78 -8.99 -8.35
CA LEU A 26 1.02 -10.43 -8.36
C LEU A 26 -0.24 -11.15 -7.90
N ARG A 27 -0.46 -12.35 -8.44
CA ARG A 27 -1.44 -13.30 -7.92
C ARG A 27 -0.68 -14.42 -7.23
N VAL A 28 -1.03 -14.69 -5.97
CA VAL A 28 -0.35 -15.66 -5.11
C VAL A 28 -1.37 -16.58 -4.46
N ALA A 29 -0.94 -17.78 -4.07
CA ALA A 29 -1.70 -18.61 -3.15
C ALA A 29 -1.33 -18.24 -1.71
N GLU A 30 -2.33 -18.06 -0.84
CA GLU A 30 -2.09 -17.70 0.56
C GLU A 30 -1.22 -18.73 1.28
N SER A 31 -1.35 -20.01 0.93
CA SER A 31 -0.55 -21.12 1.47
C SER A 31 0.96 -20.98 1.23
N ASP A 32 1.35 -20.21 0.22
CA ASP A 32 2.75 -20.02 -0.16
C ASP A 32 3.39 -18.85 0.59
N LEU A 33 2.61 -18.05 1.32
CA LEU A 33 3.07 -16.85 2.01
C LEU A 33 3.49 -17.16 3.46
N ARG A 34 4.59 -16.54 3.86
CA ARG A 34 5.04 -16.46 5.26
C ARG A 34 5.10 -14.99 5.66
N LEU A 35 3.98 -14.45 6.15
CA LEU A 35 3.83 -13.01 6.42
C LEU A 35 4.58 -12.63 7.72
N PRO A 36 5.57 -11.71 7.67
CA PRO A 36 6.39 -11.36 8.82
C PRO A 36 5.76 -10.28 9.71
N GLU A 37 5.90 -10.39 11.04
CA GLU A 37 5.24 -9.46 11.97
C GLU A 37 6.08 -8.23 12.34
N THR A 38 7.34 -8.14 11.92
CA THR A 38 8.27 -7.05 12.30
C THR A 38 7.74 -5.66 11.96
N GLN A 39 6.99 -5.52 10.86
CA GLN A 39 6.43 -4.23 10.42
C GLN A 39 4.90 -4.17 10.49
N HIS A 40 4.22 -5.29 10.72
CA HIS A 40 2.75 -5.37 10.69
C HIS A 40 2.23 -6.24 11.83
N GLY A 41 1.31 -5.71 12.62
CA GLY A 41 0.66 -6.47 13.70
C GLY A 41 -0.52 -7.35 13.24
N SER A 42 -1.02 -7.18 12.00
CA SER A 42 -2.07 -8.03 11.43
C SER A 42 -2.14 -7.90 9.92
N TYR A 43 -2.73 -8.91 9.26
CA TYR A 43 -2.94 -8.96 7.81
C TYR A 43 -4.39 -9.29 7.49
N ARG A 44 -4.91 -8.74 6.38
CA ARG A 44 -6.25 -9.02 5.87
C ARG A 44 -6.26 -8.97 4.35
N TRP A 45 -7.01 -9.89 3.74
CA TRP A 45 -7.39 -9.78 2.33
C TRP A 45 -8.68 -8.97 2.23
N LEU A 46 -8.71 -7.96 1.36
CA LEU A 46 -9.87 -7.09 1.15
C LEU A 46 -10.22 -7.07 -0.34
N THR A 47 -11.51 -6.97 -0.65
CA THR A 47 -11.93 -6.59 -2.01
C THR A 47 -11.63 -5.10 -2.25
N PRO A 48 -11.54 -4.64 -3.52
CA PRO A 48 -11.39 -3.21 -3.82
C PRO A 48 -12.46 -2.36 -3.13
N GLU A 49 -13.72 -2.82 -3.11
CA GLU A 49 -14.84 -2.09 -2.50
C GLU A 49 -14.66 -1.96 -0.98
N GLN A 50 -14.28 -3.05 -0.31
CA GLN A 50 -14.02 -3.04 1.13
C GLN A 50 -12.84 -2.13 1.50
N LEU A 51 -11.78 -2.16 0.69
CA LEU A 51 -10.58 -1.36 0.89
C LEU A 51 -10.86 0.13 0.68
N LEU A 52 -11.60 0.48 -0.37
CA LEU A 52 -11.94 1.88 -0.69
C LEU A 52 -12.93 2.48 0.31
N ALA A 53 -13.83 1.67 0.87
CA ALA A 53 -14.79 2.11 1.88
C ALA A 53 -14.20 2.20 3.31
N SER A 54 -12.95 1.78 3.52
CA SER A 54 -12.33 1.78 4.85
C SER A 54 -11.55 3.07 5.13
N ASP A 55 -11.93 3.77 6.19
CA ASP A 55 -11.20 4.94 6.70
C ASP A 55 -9.83 4.57 7.30
N ASN A 56 -9.61 3.29 7.63
CA ASN A 56 -8.36 2.78 8.21
C ASN A 56 -7.33 2.37 7.15
N VAL A 57 -7.63 2.53 5.85
CA VAL A 57 -6.65 2.30 4.78
C VAL A 57 -6.14 3.65 4.28
N HIS A 58 -4.81 3.83 4.34
CA HIS A 58 -4.15 5.05 3.90
C HIS A 58 -4.42 5.36 2.41
N GLU A 59 -4.51 6.65 2.07
CA GLU A 59 -4.82 7.13 0.72
C GLU A 59 -3.86 6.62 -0.34
N ASN A 60 -2.55 6.66 -0.05
CA ASN A 60 -1.51 6.08 -0.92
C ASN A 60 -1.73 4.60 -1.26
N SER A 61 -2.41 3.82 -0.41
CA SER A 61 -2.80 2.43 -0.70
C SER A 61 -4.13 2.35 -1.45
N ARG A 62 -5.12 3.18 -1.08
CA ARG A 62 -6.42 3.28 -1.77
C ARG A 62 -6.27 3.69 -3.23
N ALA A 63 -5.29 4.54 -3.54
CA ALA A 63 -5.05 5.07 -4.87
C ALA A 63 -4.84 3.99 -5.94
N TYR A 64 -4.29 2.81 -5.59
CA TYR A 64 -4.10 1.70 -6.52
C TYR A 64 -5.40 1.02 -7.00
N PHE A 65 -6.52 1.28 -6.32
CA PHE A 65 -7.81 0.62 -6.58
C PHE A 65 -8.87 1.60 -7.10
N LEU A 66 -8.54 2.89 -7.24
CA LEU A 66 -9.45 3.86 -7.82
C LEU A 66 -9.68 3.56 -9.32
N PRO A 67 -10.87 3.89 -9.87
CA PRO A 67 -11.20 3.60 -11.27
C PRO A 67 -10.20 4.14 -12.29
N ASP A 68 -9.62 5.31 -12.00
CA ASP A 68 -8.67 6.00 -12.89
C ASP A 68 -7.21 5.68 -12.55
N ALA A 69 -6.95 4.70 -11.68
CA ALA A 69 -5.61 4.33 -11.30
C ALA A 69 -4.81 3.86 -12.53
N PRO A 70 -3.62 4.42 -12.81
CA PRO A 70 -2.79 3.95 -13.90
C PRO A 70 -2.49 2.46 -13.72
N ALA A 71 -2.70 1.70 -14.80
CA ALA A 71 -2.51 0.25 -14.78
C ALA A 71 -1.10 -0.09 -14.29
N VAL A 72 -1.03 -0.83 -13.18
CA VAL A 72 0.22 -1.43 -12.72
C VAL A 72 0.49 -2.62 -13.63
N GLY A 73 1.37 -2.39 -14.62
CA GLY A 73 1.88 -3.34 -15.64
C GLY A 73 1.20 -4.71 -15.74
N LEU A 74 0.48 -4.91 -16.84
CA LEU A 74 0.30 -6.23 -17.47
C LEU A 74 1.45 -6.47 -18.45
#